data_AF-A0AAW8KME2-F1
#
_entry.id   AF-A0AAW8KME2-F1
#
_cell.length_a   1.000
_cell.length_b   1.000
_cell.length_c   1.000
_cell.angle_alpha   90.00
_cell.angle_beta   90.00
_cell.angle_gamma   90.00
#
_symmetry.space_group_name_H-M   'P 1'
#
loop_
_entity.id
_entity.type
_entity.pdbx_description
1 polymer ?
#
loop_
_entity_poly.entity_id
_entity_poly.type
_entity_poly.pdbx_seq_one_letter_code
_entity_poly.pdbx_strand_id
1 'polypeptide(L)'
;EFVQADSPTTKVGGQALSKFESVTHVVPMLSLGNVFNQEDLFAFARRVEERLPNQKVQYEVELKLDGLAISLWYENGVLVRGVTRGDGETGEDITQNVKTIRNLPKVLHSEKYEIPRLLEVRGEVLMPK
;
A
#
# COMPACT_ATOMS: atom_id res chain seq x y z
N GLU A 1 -9.44 16.38 30.23
CA GLU A 1 -9.88 16.00 28.88
C GLU A 1 -8.79 15.17 28.22
N PHE A 2 -9.09 13.93 27.81
CA PHE A 2 -8.18 13.09 27.05
C PHE A 2 -8.83 12.78 25.70
N VAL A 3 -8.50 13.55 24.67
CA VAL A 3 -8.91 13.26 23.29
C VAL A 3 -7.75 12.54 22.62
N GLN A 4 -7.94 11.25 22.32
CA GLN A 4 -7.00 10.48 21.52
C GLN A 4 -7.29 10.73 20.03
N ALA A 5 -6.25 11.07 19.26
CA ALA A 5 -6.37 11.46 17.86
C ALA A 5 -6.93 10.34 16.95
N ASP A 6 -6.82 9.09 17.39
CA ASP A 6 -7.28 7.88 16.71
C ASP A 6 -8.62 7.34 17.24
N SER A 7 -9.30 8.10 18.11
CA SER A 7 -10.58 7.67 18.70
C SER A 7 -11.64 7.37 17.63
N PRO A 8 -12.39 6.26 17.74
CA PRO A 8 -13.55 5.98 16.90
C PRO A 8 -14.63 7.07 16.90
N THR A 9 -14.70 7.90 17.93
CA THR A 9 -15.69 8.98 18.03
C THR A 9 -15.40 10.16 17.11
N THR A 10 -14.17 10.29 16.60
CA THR A 10 -13.75 11.36 15.68
C THR A 10 -14.04 11.02 14.22
N LYS A 11 -14.74 9.90 13.94
CA LYS A 11 -14.94 9.34 12.59
C LYS A 11 -15.94 10.09 11.70
N VAL A 12 -16.71 11.05 12.22
CA VAL A 12 -17.86 11.60 11.48
C VAL A 12 -17.83 13.13 11.44
N GLY A 13 -17.74 13.70 10.24
CA GLY A 13 -18.10 15.10 9.95
C GLY A 13 -16.97 16.12 10.09
N GLY A 14 -15.94 16.02 9.25
CA GLY A 14 -15.03 17.14 8.98
C GLY A 14 -15.43 17.91 7.72
N GLN A 15 -14.88 19.13 7.54
CA GLN A 15 -15.01 19.87 6.30
C GLN A 15 -14.33 19.10 5.16
N ALA A 16 -14.97 19.01 4.00
CA ALA A 16 -14.34 18.42 2.82
C ALA A 16 -13.06 19.18 2.47
N LEU A 17 -12.01 18.44 2.12
CA LEU A 17 -10.77 19.05 1.64
C LEU A 17 -11.06 19.84 0.36
N SER A 18 -10.50 21.04 0.26
CA SER A 18 -10.63 21.90 -0.92
C SER A 18 -9.79 21.40 -2.10
N LYS A 19 -8.73 20.63 -1.81
CA LYS A 19 -7.82 20.00 -2.78
C LYS A 19 -7.06 18.84 -2.13
N PHE A 20 -6.56 17.92 -2.95
CA PHE A 20 -5.55 16.96 -2.53
C PHE A 20 -4.15 17.56 -2.73
N GLU A 21 -3.25 17.29 -1.78
CA GLU A 21 -1.85 17.66 -1.91
C GLU A 21 -1.08 16.57 -2.64
N SER A 22 -0.11 16.98 -3.46
CA SER A 22 0.76 16.08 -4.18
C SER A 22 1.91 15.62 -3.28
N VAL A 23 2.18 14.31 -3.24
CA VAL A 23 3.20 13.69 -2.39
C VAL A 23 4.07 12.78 -3.22
N THR A 24 5.37 13.02 -3.19
CA THR A 24 6.38 12.15 -3.80
C THR A 24 6.60 10.92 -2.92
N HIS A 25 6.57 9.74 -3.53
CA HIS A 25 6.86 8.48 -2.85
C HIS A 25 8.35 8.40 -2.50
N VAL A 26 8.67 7.86 -1.31
CA VAL A 26 10.07 7.65 -0.89
C VAL A 26 10.80 6.69 -1.83
N VAL A 27 10.08 5.67 -2.30
CA VAL A 27 10.54 4.73 -3.32
C VAL A 27 9.47 4.69 -4.43
N PRO A 28 9.82 4.77 -5.72
CA PRO A 28 8.82 4.68 -6.78
C PRO A 28 7.97 3.40 -6.71
N MET A 29 6.67 3.52 -6.98
CA MET A 29 5.71 2.44 -7.12
C MET A 29 5.70 1.95 -8.58
N LEU A 30 6.50 0.92 -8.84
CA LEU A 30 6.61 0.30 -10.17
C LEU A 30 5.29 -0.34 -10.62
N SER A 31 5.10 -0.43 -11.93
CA SER A 31 4.06 -1.26 -12.53
C SER A 31 4.56 -2.68 -12.74
N LEU A 32 3.62 -3.62 -12.86
CA LEU A 32 3.91 -5.00 -13.24
C LEU A 32 3.72 -5.18 -14.74
N GLY A 33 4.61 -5.97 -15.35
CA GLY A 33 4.42 -6.44 -16.73
C GLY A 33 3.28 -7.46 -16.79
N ASN A 34 2.55 -7.47 -17.90
CA ASN A 34 1.42 -8.39 -18.10
C ASN A 34 1.84 -9.61 -18.92
N VAL A 35 1.21 -10.74 -18.60
CA VAL A 35 1.33 -12.01 -19.33
C VAL A 35 -0.07 -12.56 -19.51
N PHE A 36 -0.43 -12.92 -20.76
CA PHE A 36 -1.79 -13.35 -21.11
C PHE A 36 -1.90 -14.81 -21.54
N ASN A 37 -0.76 -15.48 -21.73
CA ASN A 37 -0.70 -16.87 -22.15
C ASN A 37 0.42 -17.61 -21.40
N GLN A 38 0.38 -18.94 -21.50
CA GLN A 38 1.29 -19.82 -20.77
C GLN A 38 2.72 -19.79 -21.33
N GLU A 39 2.88 -19.56 -22.64
CA GLU A 39 4.19 -19.49 -23.30
C GLU A 39 5.01 -18.30 -22.79
N ASP A 40 4.38 -17.14 -22.69
CA ASP A 40 4.96 -15.90 -22.17
C ASP A 40 5.31 -16.03 -20.68
N LEU A 41 4.49 -16.75 -19.90
CA LEU A 41 4.77 -17.03 -18.50
C LEU A 41 6.04 -17.87 -18.34
N PHE A 42 6.16 -18.95 -19.12
CA PHE A 42 7.37 -19.78 -19.11
C PHE A 42 8.59 -19.03 -19.67
N ALA A 43 8.39 -18.14 -20.64
CA ALA A 43 9.47 -17.27 -21.12
C ALA A 43 9.95 -16.30 -20.02
N PHE A 44 9.04 -15.76 -19.20
CA PHE A 44 9.41 -14.99 -18.01
C PHE A 44 10.20 -15.83 -17.02
N ALA A 45 9.74 -17.03 -16.69
CA ALA A 45 10.43 -17.93 -15.76
C ALA A 45 11.86 -18.25 -16.23
N ARG A 46 12.04 -18.62 -17.51
CA ARG A 46 13.36 -18.87 -18.10
C ARG A 46 14.30 -17.67 -17.97
N ARG A 47 13.83 -16.46 -18.26
CA ARG A 47 14.64 -15.23 -18.11
C ARG A 47 15.09 -14.98 -16.68
N VAL A 48 14.29 -15.37 -15.68
CA VAL A 48 14.66 -15.25 -14.27
C VAL A 48 15.75 -16.26 -13.91
N GLU A 49 15.59 -17.52 -14.32
CA GLU A 49 16.58 -18.59 -14.09
C GLU A 49 17.92 -18.29 -14.76
N GLU A 50 17.92 -17.81 -16.00
CA GLU A 50 19.12 -17.39 -16.74
C GLU A 50 19.89 -16.27 -16.02
N ARG A 51 19.18 -15.35 -15.35
CA ARG A 51 19.78 -14.24 -14.60
C ARG A 51 20.27 -14.63 -13.22
N LEU A 52 19.81 -15.75 -12.67
CA LEU A 52 20.13 -16.23 -11.32
C LEU A 52 20.72 -17.64 -11.39
N PRO A 53 21.87 -17.83 -12.04
CA PRO A 53 22.46 -19.16 -12.21
C PRO A 53 22.75 -19.81 -10.85
N ASN A 54 22.46 -21.11 -10.74
CA ASN A 54 22.66 -21.94 -9.54
C ASN A 54 21.80 -21.57 -8.32
N GLN A 55 20.74 -20.77 -8.50
CA GLN A 55 19.79 -20.48 -7.43
C GLN A 55 18.47 -21.21 -7.65
N LYS A 56 17.87 -21.70 -6.56
CA LYS A 56 16.52 -22.25 -6.59
C LYS A 56 15.51 -21.11 -6.51
N VAL A 57 14.86 -20.81 -7.62
CA VAL A 57 13.82 -19.76 -7.68
C VAL A 57 12.53 -20.30 -7.07
N GLN A 58 11.92 -19.50 -6.18
CA GLN A 58 10.59 -19.74 -5.65
C GLN A 58 9.71 -18.54 -6.01
N TYR A 59 8.45 -18.81 -6.34
CA TYR A 59 7.48 -17.79 -6.70
C TYR A 59 6.38 -17.72 -5.64
N GLU A 60 6.07 -16.51 -5.21
CA GLU A 60 4.86 -16.21 -4.48
C GLU A 60 3.79 -15.79 -5.49
N VAL A 61 2.60 -16.39 -5.39
CA VAL A 61 1.50 -16.14 -6.31
C VAL A 61 0.36 -15.50 -5.54
N GLU A 62 0.10 -14.24 -5.85
CA GLU A 62 -0.97 -13.46 -5.25
C GLU A 62 -2.09 -13.20 -6.25
N LEU A 63 -3.32 -13.04 -5.76
CA LEU A 63 -4.43 -12.62 -6.59
C LEU A 63 -4.21 -11.15 -6.99
N LYS A 64 -4.26 -10.88 -8.29
CA LYS A 64 -4.30 -9.51 -8.78
C LYS A 64 -5.69 -8.94 -8.51
N LEU A 65 -5.78 -8.05 -7.54
CA LEU A 65 -7.00 -7.33 -7.22
C LEU A 65 -7.26 -6.23 -8.28
N ASP A 66 -8.51 -5.82 -8.39
CA ASP A 66 -8.94 -4.75 -9.31
C ASP A 66 -9.52 -3.61 -8.49
N GLY A 67 -8.64 -2.71 -8.08
CA GLY A 67 -8.98 -1.59 -7.23
C GLY A 67 -8.03 -0.41 -7.46
N LEU A 68 -7.77 0.33 -6.38
CA LEU A 68 -6.86 1.45 -6.39
C LEU A 68 -5.64 1.16 -5.52
N ALA A 69 -4.46 1.16 -6.14
CA ALA A 69 -3.20 1.04 -5.43
C ALA A 69 -2.94 2.27 -4.56
N ILE A 70 -2.63 2.03 -3.29
CA ILE A 70 -2.30 3.07 -2.30
C ILE A 70 -1.04 2.70 -1.51
N SER A 71 -0.41 3.70 -0.92
CA SER A 71 0.70 3.60 0.01
C SER A 71 0.28 4.20 1.36
N LEU A 72 0.56 3.50 2.45
CA LEU A 72 0.23 3.92 3.82
C LEU A 72 1.50 4.02 4.64
N TRP A 73 1.76 5.19 5.21
CA TRP A 73 2.95 5.44 6.00
C TRP A 73 2.57 5.40 7.47
N TYR A 74 3.26 4.53 8.21
CA TYR A 74 3.19 4.43 9.64
C TYR A 74 4.49 4.94 10.24
N GLU A 75 4.39 5.90 11.16
CA GLU A 75 5.52 6.33 11.97
C GLU A 75 5.36 5.82 13.39
N ASN A 76 6.34 5.04 13.86
CA ASN A 76 6.28 4.35 15.16
C ASN A 76 4.96 3.58 15.35
N GLY A 77 4.47 2.97 14.28
CA GLY A 77 3.23 2.20 14.26
C GLY A 77 1.94 3.01 14.12
N VAL A 78 1.97 4.35 14.11
CA VAL A 78 0.78 5.18 13.94
C VAL A 78 0.63 5.60 12.47
N LEU A 79 -0.56 5.42 11.90
CA LEU A 79 -0.87 5.84 10.53
C LEU A 79 -0.82 7.38 10.44
N VAL A 80 0.20 7.89 9.75
CA VAL A 80 0.41 9.32 9.57
C VAL A 80 -0.03 9.80 8.20
N ARG A 81 0.08 8.96 7.16
CA ARG A 81 -0.24 9.36 5.79
C ARG A 81 -0.78 8.22 4.94
N GLY A 82 -1.72 8.52 4.05
CA GLY A 82 -2.12 7.66 2.94
C GLY A 82 -1.96 8.39 1.62
N VAL A 83 -1.38 7.73 0.61
CA VAL A 83 -1.08 8.33 -0.70
C VAL A 83 -1.59 7.41 -1.81
N THR A 84 -2.19 7.97 -2.86
CA THR A 84 -2.50 7.19 -4.07
C THR A 84 -1.23 6.79 -4.80
N ARG A 85 -1.28 5.77 -5.67
CA ARG A 85 -0.14 5.47 -6.55
C ARG A 85 0.21 6.63 -7.48
N GLY A 86 -0.80 7.30 -8.03
CA GLY A 86 -0.63 8.32 -9.08
C GLY A 86 0.13 7.77 -10.29
N ASP A 87 1.19 8.46 -10.70
CA ASP A 87 2.07 8.02 -11.81
C ASP A 87 3.12 6.99 -11.39
N GLY A 88 3.24 6.72 -10.09
CA GLY A 88 4.21 5.82 -9.48
C GLY A 88 5.36 6.56 -8.79
N GLU A 89 5.66 7.80 -9.15
CA GLU A 89 6.64 8.64 -8.45
C GLU A 89 5.93 9.59 -7.49
N THR A 90 4.78 10.11 -7.90
CA THR A 90 3.99 11.08 -7.16
C THR A 90 2.53 10.65 -7.11
N GLY A 91 1.90 10.84 -5.96
CA GLY A 91 0.47 10.58 -5.75
C GLY A 91 -0.20 11.69 -4.96
N GLU A 92 -1.45 11.46 -4.58
CA GLU A 92 -2.29 12.41 -3.86
C GLU A 92 -2.43 12.00 -2.38
N ASP A 93 -2.32 12.94 -1.45
CA ASP A 93 -2.57 12.70 -0.02
C ASP A 93 -4.06 12.44 0.22
N ILE A 94 -4.40 11.19 0.49
CA ILE A 94 -5.74 10.69 0.77
C ILE A 94 -5.90 10.26 2.23
N THR A 95 -5.09 10.81 3.14
CA THR A 95 -5.01 10.39 4.55
C THR A 95 -6.38 10.39 5.25
N GLN A 96 -7.19 11.42 5.02
CA GLN A 96 -8.52 11.50 5.62
C GLN A 96 -9.44 10.39 5.09
N ASN A 97 -9.39 10.12 3.78
CA ASN A 97 -10.19 9.10 3.13
C ASN A 97 -9.81 7.70 3.65
N VAL A 98 -8.52 7.37 3.70
CA VAL A 98 -8.07 6.03 4.16
C VAL A 98 -8.39 5.81 5.64
N LYS A 99 -8.40 6.85 6.48
CA LYS A 99 -8.81 6.73 7.90
C LYS A 99 -10.27 6.28 8.05
N THR A 100 -11.12 6.49 7.04
CA THR A 100 -12.51 6.01 7.03
C THR A 100 -12.64 4.51 6.74
N ILE A 101 -11.61 3.86 6.17
CA ILE A 101 -11.61 2.43 5.83
C ILE A 101 -11.72 1.62 7.13
N ARG A 102 -12.74 0.77 7.23
CA ARG A 102 -13.12 0.10 8.49
C ARG A 102 -12.09 -0.91 8.97
N ASN A 103 -11.60 -1.77 8.07
CA ASN A 103 -10.65 -2.84 8.36
C ASN A 103 -9.18 -2.38 8.37
N LEU A 104 -8.92 -1.09 8.15
CA LEU A 104 -7.57 -0.56 8.19
C LEU A 104 -7.15 -0.27 9.64
N PRO A 105 -6.05 -0.85 10.18
CA PRO A 105 -5.53 -0.47 11.48
C PRO A 105 -4.94 0.95 11.42
N LYS A 106 -5.25 1.80 12.42
CA LYS A 106 -4.69 3.16 12.51
C LYS A 106 -3.45 3.19 13.41
N VAL A 107 -3.34 2.20 14.29
CA VAL A 107 -2.17 1.91 15.10
C VAL A 107 -1.85 0.43 14.90
N LEU A 108 -0.60 0.15 14.58
CA LEU A 108 -0.07 -1.20 14.46
C LEU A 108 0.26 -1.72 15.86
N HIS A 109 -0.07 -2.98 16.09
CA HIS A 109 0.26 -3.69 17.31
C HIS A 109 0.92 -5.02 16.93
N SER A 110 1.98 -5.36 17.64
CA SER A 110 2.75 -6.58 17.40
C SER A 110 3.38 -7.03 18.72
N GLU A 111 3.05 -8.23 19.16
CA GLU A 111 3.69 -8.86 20.33
C GLU A 111 5.00 -9.56 19.96
N LYS A 112 5.19 -9.86 18.67
CA LYS A 112 6.29 -10.70 18.17
C LYS A 112 7.43 -9.91 17.55
N TYR A 113 7.14 -8.76 16.96
CA TYR A 113 8.09 -7.97 16.18
C TYR A 113 8.08 -6.51 16.62
N GLU A 114 9.26 -5.91 16.67
CA GLU A 114 9.42 -4.47 16.86
C GLU A 114 8.89 -3.71 15.64
N ILE A 115 8.09 -2.66 15.88
CA ILE A 115 7.52 -1.86 14.81
C ILE A 115 8.57 -0.86 14.32
N PRO A 116 8.88 -0.82 13.01
CA PRO A 116 9.86 0.12 12.48
C PRO A 116 9.47 1.58 12.76
N ARG A 117 10.49 2.45 12.88
CA ARG A 117 10.28 3.90 13.02
C ARG A 117 9.46 4.47 11.87
N LEU A 118 9.72 4.01 10.65
CA LEU A 118 8.95 4.34 9.45
C LEU A 118 8.67 3.04 8.70
N LEU A 119 7.39 2.76 8.47
CA LEU A 119 6.92 1.61 7.70
C LEU A 119 5.97 2.09 6.61
N GLU A 120 6.31 1.78 5.35
CA GLU A 120 5.42 1.98 4.21
C GLU A 120 4.74 0.65 3.85
N VAL A 121 3.41 0.60 3.99
CA VAL A 121 2.59 -0.54 3.58
C VAL A 121 1.89 -0.20 2.28
N ARG A 122 2.12 -1.01 1.23
CA ARG A 122 1.47 -0.85 -0.07
C ARG A 122 0.41 -1.92 -0.26
N GLY A 123 -0.69 -1.54 -0.87
CA GLY A 123 -1.80 -2.46 -1.12
C GLY A 123 -2.86 -1.84 -2.00
N GLU A 124 -3.99 -2.53 -2.12
CA GLU A 124 -5.06 -2.16 -3.03
C GLU A 124 -6.37 -1.98 -2.26
N VAL A 125 -7.02 -0.83 -2.47
CA VAL A 125 -8.35 -0.56 -1.91
C VAL A 125 -9.40 -1.05 -2.91
N LEU A 126 -10.35 -1.81 -2.39
CA LEU A 126 -11.41 -2.45 -3.17
C LEU A 126 -12.79 -1.96 -2.73
N MET A 127 -13.72 -1.97 -3.68
CA MET A 127 -15.14 -1.84 -3.39
C MET A 127 -15.80 -3.21 -3.64
N PRO A 128 -16.22 -3.94 -2.60
CA PRO A 128 -16.93 -5.20 -2.78
C PRO A 128 -18.29 -4.94 -3.44
N LYS A 129 -18.79 -5.93 -4.19
CA LYS A 129 -20.14 -5.91 -4.79
C LYS A 129 -21.24 -5.99 -3.74
#